data_AF-Q9ZUA7-F1
#
_entry.id   AF-Q9ZUA7-F1
#
_cell.length_a   1.000
_cell.length_b   1.000
_cell.length_c   1.000
_cell.angle_alpha   90.00
_cell.angle_beta   90.00
_cell.angle_gamma   90.00
#
_symmetry.space_group_name_H-M   'P 1'
#
loop_
_entity.id
_entity.type
_entity.pdbx_description
1 polymer ?
#
loop_
_entity_poly.entity_id
_entity_poly.type
_entity_poly.pdbx_seq_one_letter_code
_entity_poly.pdbx_strand_id
1 'polypeptide(L)'
;MGNHQAVKKLWVINNFSFLDSDRVYSDIFVVGGCKWCLLALPEGNNNYIYDYFSLYLCVPDSEYLPSGWRRRAKVSFTMVNQVTGELSQQQEGVYWFDEKNTTQGFGSMFRLLVFQSSYKGFLVNGEVDIVAEVDVVEVIGKLDVSEESESIDSNGFDVLASQVESVNSLFGKYPCFASKLCPKTPRLKKNVVQSLNEILCKSTKELSNGDLAEAYSALRFVTKAGFKLDWLEKKLKETGKSRLQEIEEDLKDLKVKCADMDALLEFLR
;
A
#
# COMPACT_ATOMS: atom_id res chain seq x y z
N MET A 1 -22.44 -22.46 -10.70
CA MET A 1 -21.23 -21.96 -11.39
C MET A 1 -20.96 -20.59 -10.80
N GLY A 2 -20.01 -20.49 -9.87
CA GLY A 2 -19.67 -19.23 -9.21
C GLY A 2 -18.86 -18.35 -10.16
N ASN A 3 -19.15 -17.05 -10.19
CA ASN A 3 -18.45 -16.08 -11.04
C ASN A 3 -16.95 -16.13 -10.77
N HIS A 4 -16.18 -16.59 -11.77
CA HIS A 4 -14.73 -16.41 -11.82
C HIS A 4 -14.45 -14.91 -11.82
N GLN A 5 -14.02 -14.36 -10.69
CA GLN A 5 -13.55 -12.99 -10.60
C GLN A 5 -12.04 -13.02 -10.37
N ALA A 6 -11.29 -12.78 -11.44
CA ALA A 6 -9.88 -12.48 -11.31
C ALA A 6 -9.71 -11.07 -10.72
N VAL A 7 -8.80 -10.91 -9.78
CA VAL A 7 -8.41 -9.61 -9.21
C VAL A 7 -7.04 -9.23 -9.73
N LYS A 8 -6.91 -8.00 -10.23
CA LYS A 8 -5.66 -7.39 -10.66
C LYS A 8 -5.28 -6.25 -9.72
N LYS A 9 -4.11 -6.35 -9.09
CA LYS A 9 -3.56 -5.36 -8.15
C LYS A 9 -2.25 -4.81 -8.67
N LEU A 10 -2.09 -3.50 -8.60
CA LEU A 10 -0.79 -2.85 -8.70
C LEU A 10 -0.30 -2.63 -7.27
N TRP A 11 0.90 -3.13 -6.99
CA TRP A 11 1.58 -3.01 -5.72
C TRP A 11 2.93 -2.35 -5.97
N VAL A 12 3.14 -1.21 -5.31
CA VAL A 12 4.39 -0.44 -5.42
C VAL A 12 5.18 -0.66 -4.14
N ILE A 13 6.39 -1.18 -4.27
CA ILE A 13 7.32 -1.33 -3.15
C ILE A 13 8.25 -0.12 -3.15
N ASN A 14 8.11 0.72 -2.13
CA ASN A 14 8.91 1.93 -1.98
C ASN A 14 10.23 1.64 -1.27
N ASN A 15 11.25 2.46 -1.53
CA ASN A 15 12.57 2.37 -0.90
C ASN A 15 13.17 0.96 -1.01
N PHE A 16 12.98 0.28 -2.15
CA PHE A 16 13.33 -1.14 -2.34
C PHE A 16 14.79 -1.47 -1.95
N SER A 17 15.71 -0.52 -2.20
CA SER A 17 17.14 -0.66 -1.87
C SER A 17 17.48 -0.41 -0.39
N PHE A 18 16.53 0.07 0.41
CA PHE A 18 16.70 0.48 1.81
C PHE A 18 15.63 -0.16 2.71
N LEU A 19 15.07 -1.30 2.32
CA LEU A 19 14.07 -1.97 3.13
C LEU A 19 14.72 -2.52 4.39
N ASP A 20 14.24 -2.07 5.55
CA ASP A 20 14.72 -2.51 6.87
C ASP A 20 14.30 -3.96 7.21
N SER A 21 13.40 -4.54 6.41
CA SER A 21 12.87 -5.89 6.62
C SER A 21 13.11 -6.77 5.41
N ASP A 22 13.52 -8.00 5.68
CA ASP A 22 13.64 -9.09 4.70
C ASP A 22 12.28 -9.46 4.06
N ARG A 23 11.17 -8.92 4.58
CA ARG A 23 9.80 -9.23 4.15
C ARG A 23 8.96 -7.97 4.00
N VAL A 24 8.31 -7.82 2.85
CA VAL A 24 7.33 -6.74 2.62
C VAL A 24 5.99 -7.34 2.25
N TYR A 25 4.92 -6.88 2.90
CA TYR A 25 3.56 -7.31 2.61
C TYR A 25 2.77 -6.21 1.90
N SER A 26 1.85 -6.60 1.02
CA SER A 26 0.81 -5.69 0.52
C SER A 26 -0.36 -5.58 1.48
N ASP A 27 -1.25 -4.62 1.21
CA ASP A 27 -2.61 -4.65 1.76
C ASP A 27 -3.32 -5.97 1.44
N ILE A 28 -4.25 -6.35 2.33
CA ILE A 28 -5.12 -7.51 2.13
C ILE A 28 -6.17 -7.19 1.07
N PHE A 29 -6.46 -8.15 0.21
CA PHE A 29 -7.56 -8.10 -0.76
C PHE A 29 -8.35 -9.41 -0.76
N VAL A 30 -9.60 -9.35 -1.21
CA VAL A 30 -10.49 -10.51 -1.22
C VAL A 30 -10.74 -10.94 -2.66
N VAL A 31 -10.60 -12.24 -2.91
CA VAL A 31 -10.98 -12.88 -4.18
C VAL A 31 -11.37 -14.34 -3.92
N GLY A 32 -12.44 -14.81 -4.56
CA GLY A 32 -12.97 -16.17 -4.36
C GLY A 32 -13.41 -16.46 -2.92
N GLY A 33 -13.95 -15.45 -2.23
CA GLY A 33 -14.38 -15.55 -0.82
C GLY A 33 -13.23 -15.83 0.16
N CYS A 34 -11.99 -15.49 -0.21
CA CYS A 34 -10.80 -15.67 0.62
C CYS A 34 -10.02 -14.36 0.69
N LYS A 35 -9.46 -14.08 1.86
CA LYS A 35 -8.48 -12.99 2.05
C LYS A 35 -7.13 -13.43 1.50
N TRP A 36 -6.40 -12.49 0.90
CA TRP A 36 -5.09 -12.69 0.33
C TRP A 36 -4.21 -11.47 0.57
N CYS A 37 -2.91 -11.66 0.71
CA CYS A 37 -1.92 -10.58 0.62
C CYS A 37 -0.73 -11.03 -0.23
N LEU A 38 0.01 -10.08 -0.77
CA LEU A 38 1.26 -10.34 -1.48
C LEU A 38 2.42 -10.26 -0.48
N LEU A 39 3.43 -11.08 -0.69
CA LEU A 39 4.67 -11.09 0.07
C LEU A 39 5.85 -10.99 -0.90
N ALA A 40 6.73 -10.05 -0.63
CA ALA A 40 8.00 -9.86 -1.31
C ALA A 40 9.14 -10.18 -0.35
N LEU A 41 10.13 -10.94 -0.83
CA LEU A 41 11.42 -11.13 -0.17
C LEU A 41 12.50 -10.48 -1.04
N PRO A 42 12.90 -9.23 -0.74
CA PRO A 42 13.88 -8.47 -1.52
C PRO A 42 15.23 -9.17 -1.63
N GLU A 43 15.73 -9.75 -0.55
CA GLU A 43 17.04 -10.45 -0.49
C GLU A 43 16.93 -11.96 -0.76
N GLY A 44 15.76 -12.43 -1.17
CA GLY A 44 15.49 -13.84 -1.41
C GLY A 44 15.08 -14.61 -0.16
N ASN A 45 15.04 -15.93 -0.27
CA ASN A 45 14.67 -16.85 0.81
C ASN A 45 15.94 -17.51 1.35
N ASN A 46 16.03 -17.72 2.67
CA ASN A 46 17.18 -18.26 3.43
C ASN A 46 17.76 -19.60 2.92
N ASN A 47 17.16 -20.20 1.90
CA ASN A 47 17.61 -21.42 1.24
C ASN A 47 18.47 -21.08 0.00
N TYR A 48 19.75 -20.80 0.21
CA TYR A 48 20.84 -20.86 -0.81
C TYR A 48 20.68 -20.03 -2.10
N ILE A 49 19.66 -19.18 -2.19
CA ILE A 49 19.36 -18.36 -3.37
C ILE A 49 19.31 -16.88 -2.90
N TYR A 50 20.44 -16.39 -2.37
CA TYR A 50 20.63 -14.97 -1.96
C TYR A 50 20.64 -13.99 -3.14
N ASP A 51 20.39 -14.49 -4.34
CA ASP A 51 20.54 -13.76 -5.58
C ASP A 51 19.19 -13.47 -6.24
N TYR A 52 18.04 -13.75 -5.62
CA TYR A 52 16.75 -13.60 -6.28
C TYR A 52 15.70 -12.85 -5.48
N PHE A 53 15.07 -11.88 -6.13
CA PHE A 53 13.83 -11.27 -5.67
C PHE A 53 12.71 -12.32 -5.76
N SER A 54 12.04 -12.58 -4.63
CA SER A 54 10.98 -13.59 -4.55
C SER A 54 9.62 -12.94 -4.31
N LEU A 55 8.58 -13.49 -4.95
CA LEU A 55 7.21 -13.02 -4.82
C LEU A 55 6.25 -14.17 -4.53
N TYR A 56 5.39 -13.96 -3.55
CA TYR A 56 4.42 -14.94 -3.08
C TYR A 56 3.03 -14.33 -2.91
N LEU A 57 2.02 -15.17 -3.08
CA LEU A 57 0.68 -14.95 -2.62
C LEU A 57 0.50 -15.68 -1.29
N CYS A 58 -0.08 -15.02 -0.30
CA CYS A 58 -0.31 -15.56 1.03
C CYS A 58 -1.79 -15.49 1.39
N VAL A 59 -2.25 -16.47 2.17
CA VAL A 59 -3.53 -16.42 2.87
C VAL A 59 -3.25 -15.92 4.29
N PRO A 60 -3.51 -14.63 4.61
CA PRO A 60 -3.33 -14.11 5.95
C PRO A 60 -4.33 -14.75 6.92
N ASP A 61 -4.01 -14.75 8.21
CA ASP A 61 -4.89 -15.22 9.29
C ASP A 61 -5.35 -16.68 9.11
N SER A 62 -4.56 -17.48 8.39
CA SER A 62 -4.90 -18.85 7.99
C SER A 62 -5.14 -19.80 9.17
N GLU A 63 -4.55 -19.50 10.33
CA GLU A 63 -4.70 -20.24 11.58
C GLU A 63 -6.11 -20.13 12.17
N TYR A 64 -6.90 -19.13 11.76
CA TYR A 64 -8.29 -18.94 12.19
C TYR A 64 -9.31 -19.52 11.20
N LEU A 65 -8.86 -20.14 10.11
CA LEU A 65 -9.74 -20.71 9.09
C LEU A 65 -10.22 -22.12 9.50
N PRO A 66 -11.49 -22.50 9.17
CA PRO A 66 -12.00 -23.83 9.47
C PRO A 66 -11.20 -24.92 8.76
N SER A 67 -10.89 -26.02 9.45
CA SER A 67 -10.21 -27.17 8.85
C SER A 67 -10.95 -27.74 7.62
N GLY A 68 -10.20 -28.25 6.65
CA GLY A 68 -10.68 -28.80 5.38
C GLY A 68 -10.79 -27.76 4.25
N TRP A 69 -10.35 -26.52 4.47
CA TRP A 69 -10.40 -25.49 3.43
C TRP A 69 -9.28 -25.70 2.40
N ARG A 70 -9.61 -25.55 1.11
CA ARG A 70 -8.61 -25.50 0.04
C ARG A 70 -9.00 -24.50 -1.04
N ARG A 71 -8.03 -23.78 -1.57
CA ARG A 71 -8.22 -22.85 -2.71
C ARG A 71 -7.23 -23.22 -3.80
N ARG A 72 -7.71 -23.33 -5.03
CA ARG A 72 -6.84 -23.40 -6.20
C ARG A 72 -6.87 -22.05 -6.88
N ALA A 73 -5.72 -21.41 -6.98
CA ALA A 73 -5.61 -20.10 -7.60
C ALA A 73 -4.56 -20.10 -8.71
N LYS A 74 -4.90 -19.46 -9.82
CA LYS A 74 -3.96 -19.04 -10.85
C LYS A 74 -3.40 -17.69 -10.42
N VAL A 75 -2.08 -17.61 -10.31
CA VAL A 75 -1.37 -16.44 -9.83
C VAL A 75 -0.37 -16.02 -10.89
N SER A 76 -0.39 -14.74 -11.25
CA SER A 76 0.58 -14.13 -12.13
C SER A 76 1.17 -12.90 -11.46
N PHE A 77 2.49 -12.79 -11.49
CA PHE A 77 3.21 -11.58 -11.08
C PHE A 77 3.91 -11.01 -12.31
N THR A 78 3.73 -9.72 -12.54
CA THR A 78 4.46 -8.97 -13.56
C THR A 78 5.24 -7.89 -12.86
N MET A 79 6.56 -7.91 -13.00
CA MET A 79 7.38 -6.77 -12.65
C MET A 79 7.38 -5.78 -13.80
N VAL A 80 6.90 -4.58 -13.53
CA VAL A 80 6.70 -3.58 -14.56
C VAL A 80 8.03 -2.92 -14.88
N ASN A 81 8.34 -2.88 -16.16
CA ASN A 81 9.37 -1.99 -16.66
C ASN A 81 8.75 -0.60 -16.86
N GLN A 82 9.09 0.31 -15.96
CA GLN A 82 8.53 1.67 -15.86
C GLN A 82 9.02 2.61 -16.96
N VAL A 83 10.04 2.22 -17.75
CA VAL A 83 10.54 3.00 -18.91
C VAL A 83 9.90 2.50 -20.20
N THR A 84 9.91 1.19 -20.40
CA THR A 84 9.37 0.52 -21.60
C THR A 84 8.54 -0.69 -21.17
N GLY A 85 7.22 -0.54 -21.07
CA GLY A 85 6.32 -1.58 -20.56
C GLY A 85 6.45 -2.94 -21.27
N GLU A 86 6.90 -2.98 -22.53
CA GLU A 86 7.17 -4.20 -23.31
C GLU A 86 8.28 -5.08 -22.72
N LEU A 87 9.21 -4.48 -21.97
CA LEU A 87 10.28 -5.21 -21.29
C LEU A 87 9.85 -5.71 -19.91
N SER A 88 8.59 -5.53 -19.50
CA SER A 88 8.08 -6.10 -18.25
C SER A 88 8.20 -7.61 -18.29
N GLN A 89 8.57 -8.24 -17.17
CA GLN A 89 8.67 -9.70 -17.11
C GLN A 89 7.61 -10.27 -16.19
N GLN A 90 7.05 -11.39 -16.61
CA GLN A 90 5.93 -12.04 -15.96
C GLN A 90 6.26 -13.50 -15.68
N GLN A 91 5.80 -14.01 -14.54
CA GLN A 91 5.68 -15.44 -14.28
C GLN A 91 4.27 -15.75 -13.81
N GLU A 92 3.80 -16.94 -14.19
CA GLU A 92 2.46 -17.41 -13.89
C GLU A 92 2.52 -18.87 -13.43
N GLY A 93 1.65 -19.21 -12.48
CA GLY A 93 1.58 -20.53 -11.88
C GLY A 93 0.19 -20.81 -11.33
N VAL A 94 -0.13 -22.08 -11.13
CA VAL A 94 -1.38 -22.51 -10.50
C VAL A 94 -1.02 -23.28 -9.25
N TYR A 95 -1.54 -22.81 -8.12
CA TYR A 95 -1.19 -23.35 -6.81
C TYR A 95 -2.42 -23.79 -6.02
N TRP A 96 -2.21 -24.80 -5.18
CA TRP A 96 -3.14 -25.15 -4.12
C TRP A 96 -2.70 -24.48 -2.82
N PHE A 97 -3.68 -23.89 -2.16
CA PHE A 97 -3.57 -23.31 -0.82
C PHE A 97 -4.47 -24.10 0.12
N ASP A 98 -3.93 -24.45 1.29
CA ASP A 98 -4.58 -25.20 2.37
C ASP A 98 -3.86 -24.90 3.70
N GLU A 99 -4.21 -25.60 4.78
CA GLU A 99 -3.62 -25.34 6.11
C GLU A 99 -2.10 -25.53 6.16
N LYS A 100 -1.54 -26.32 5.23
CA LYS A 100 -0.10 -26.60 5.16
C LYS A 100 0.62 -25.71 4.16
N ASN A 101 -0.09 -25.17 3.19
CA ASN A 101 0.45 -24.44 2.05
C ASN A 101 -0.20 -23.06 1.92
N THR A 102 -0.05 -22.23 2.96
CA THR A 102 -0.70 -20.91 3.04
C THR A 102 0.02 -19.83 2.22
N THR A 103 1.25 -20.11 1.80
CA THR A 103 2.10 -19.22 1.00
C THR A 103 2.63 -19.97 -0.21
N GLN A 104 2.40 -19.45 -1.41
CA GLN A 104 2.87 -20.03 -2.68
C GLN A 104 3.27 -18.94 -3.66
N GLY A 105 4.21 -19.26 -4.56
CA GLY A 105 4.69 -18.30 -5.55
C GLY A 105 6.03 -18.69 -6.14
N PHE A 106 6.84 -17.68 -6.43
CA PHE A 106 8.08 -17.80 -7.20
C PHE A 106 9.25 -17.36 -6.33
N GLY A 107 9.99 -18.35 -5.79
CA GLY A 107 11.23 -18.11 -5.04
C GLY A 107 12.40 -17.63 -5.91
N SER A 108 12.24 -17.66 -7.23
CA SER A 108 13.23 -17.20 -8.19
C SER A 108 12.55 -16.37 -9.26
N MET A 109 11.85 -15.31 -8.83
CA MET A 109 11.13 -14.44 -9.76
C MET A 109 12.13 -13.69 -10.66
N PHE A 110 13.12 -13.03 -10.03
CA PHE A 110 14.14 -12.26 -10.74
C PHE A 110 15.48 -12.35 -10.05
N ARG A 111 16.56 -12.42 -10.82
CA ARG A 111 17.91 -12.41 -10.26
C ARG A 111 18.34 -10.98 -9.87
N LEU A 112 18.64 -10.75 -8.60
CA LEU A 112 19.11 -9.49 -7.99
C LEU A 112 20.33 -8.88 -8.69
N LEU A 113 21.24 -9.70 -9.20
CA LEU A 113 22.38 -9.21 -10.00
C LEU A 113 21.96 -8.46 -11.27
N VAL A 114 20.75 -8.70 -11.77
CA VAL A 114 20.18 -7.92 -12.88
C VAL A 114 19.68 -6.55 -12.42
N PHE A 115 19.35 -6.38 -11.13
CA PHE A 115 18.94 -5.10 -10.54
C PHE A 115 20.10 -4.19 -10.15
N GLN A 116 21.25 -4.75 -9.76
CA GLN A 116 22.41 -3.95 -9.34
C GLN A 116 23.05 -3.17 -10.50
N SER A 117 22.86 -3.58 -11.76
CA SER A 117 23.14 -2.73 -12.92
C SER A 117 21.99 -1.73 -13.09
N SER A 118 22.15 -0.55 -12.53
CA SER A 118 21.31 0.64 -12.71
C SER A 118 20.29 0.57 -13.87
N TYR A 119 19.03 0.31 -13.49
CA TYR A 119 17.82 0.83 -14.14
C TYR A 119 17.58 0.43 -15.61
N LYS A 120 17.49 -0.88 -15.93
CA LYS A 120 16.75 -1.32 -17.14
C LYS A 120 15.26 -0.95 -17.11
N GLY A 121 14.80 -0.12 -16.17
CA GLY A 121 13.44 0.40 -16.04
C GLY A 121 12.60 -0.23 -14.94
N PHE A 122 13.08 -1.24 -14.20
CA PHE A 122 12.27 -1.95 -13.17
C PHE A 122 12.25 -1.26 -11.80
N LEU A 123 13.41 -0.81 -11.34
CA LEU A 123 13.54 0.10 -10.21
C LEU A 123 13.52 1.50 -10.82
N VAL A 124 12.77 2.46 -10.28
CA VAL A 124 12.83 3.89 -10.65
C VAL A 124 12.55 4.69 -9.39
N ASN A 125 13.41 5.66 -9.05
CA ASN A 125 13.31 6.44 -7.81
C ASN A 125 13.26 5.59 -6.52
N GLY A 126 13.86 4.39 -6.52
CA GLY A 126 13.78 3.46 -5.39
C GLY A 126 12.47 2.67 -5.31
N GLU A 127 11.57 2.82 -6.29
CA GLU A 127 10.27 2.15 -6.34
C GLU A 127 10.29 0.98 -7.34
N VAL A 128 9.63 -0.10 -6.96
CA VAL A 128 9.40 -1.29 -7.79
C VAL A 128 7.91 -1.51 -7.97
N ASP A 129 7.46 -1.51 -9.23
CA ASP A 129 6.07 -1.74 -9.60
C ASP A 129 5.80 -3.22 -9.90
N ILE A 130 4.85 -3.81 -9.17
CA ILE A 130 4.43 -5.19 -9.32
C ILE A 130 2.94 -5.23 -9.64
N VAL A 131 2.59 -5.88 -10.73
CA VAL A 131 1.20 -6.21 -11.04
C VAL A 131 0.96 -7.66 -10.67
N ALA A 132 0.08 -7.90 -9.70
CA ALA A 132 -0.38 -9.22 -9.32
C ALA A 132 -1.77 -9.49 -9.89
N GLU A 133 -1.95 -10.62 -10.56
CA GLU A 133 -3.24 -11.11 -11.00
C GLU A 133 -3.53 -12.44 -10.30
N VAL A 134 -4.68 -12.52 -9.62
CA VAL A 134 -5.10 -13.69 -8.85
C VAL A 134 -6.50 -14.08 -9.30
N ASP A 135 -6.62 -15.30 -9.83
CA ASP A 135 -7.89 -15.90 -10.23
C ASP A 135 -8.12 -17.20 -9.46
N VAL A 136 -9.14 -17.22 -8.60
CA VAL A 136 -9.50 -18.40 -7.81
C VAL A 136 -10.37 -19.31 -8.67
N VAL A 137 -9.77 -20.40 -9.14
CA VAL A 137 -10.39 -21.33 -10.09
C VAL A 137 -11.16 -22.46 -9.39
N GLU A 138 -10.82 -22.79 -8.14
CA GLU A 138 -11.47 -23.86 -7.38
C GLU A 138 -11.53 -23.54 -5.89
N VAL A 139 -12.67 -23.88 -5.27
CA VAL A 139 -13.00 -23.57 -3.88
C VAL A 139 -13.51 -24.85 -3.22
N ILE A 140 -12.80 -25.34 -2.21
CA ILE A 140 -13.19 -26.50 -1.39
C ILE A 140 -13.29 -26.04 0.07
N GLY A 141 -14.37 -26.43 0.76
CA GLY A 141 -14.63 -26.01 2.14
C GLY A 141 -15.13 -24.57 2.25
N LYS A 142 -15.82 -24.28 3.35
CA LYS A 142 -16.34 -22.94 3.65
C LYS A 142 -15.26 -22.08 4.30
N LEU A 143 -15.21 -20.81 3.92
CA LEU A 143 -14.53 -19.77 4.68
C LEU A 143 -15.62 -18.84 5.22
N ASP A 144 -15.50 -18.42 6.47
CA ASP A 144 -16.43 -17.48 7.11
C ASP A 144 -16.15 -16.01 6.73
N VAL A 145 -15.44 -15.79 5.62
CA VAL A 145 -15.31 -14.46 5.04
C VAL A 145 -16.66 -14.14 4.41
N SER A 146 -17.56 -13.58 5.23
CA SER A 146 -18.68 -12.77 4.76
C SER A 146 -18.16 -11.84 3.67
N GLU A 147 -18.89 -11.66 2.59
CA GLU A 147 -18.58 -10.69 1.53
C GLU A 147 -18.67 -9.27 2.11
N GLU A 148 -17.76 -8.91 3.02
CA GLU A 148 -17.56 -7.57 3.53
C GLU A 148 -16.75 -6.81 2.49
N SER A 149 -17.45 -6.43 1.43
CA SER A 149 -17.65 -5.02 1.12
C SER A 149 -18.35 -4.92 -0.23
N GLU A 150 -19.68 -4.90 -0.20
CA GLU A 150 -20.41 -4.25 -1.28
C GLU A 150 -19.86 -2.82 -1.41
N SER A 151 -19.29 -2.50 -2.57
CA SER A 151 -19.04 -1.13 -2.95
C SER A 151 -20.39 -0.50 -3.26
N ILE A 152 -20.72 0.57 -2.55
CA ILE A 152 -21.90 1.38 -2.79
C ILE A 152 -21.45 2.60 -3.59
N ASP A 153 -22.16 2.89 -4.68
CA ASP A 153 -21.99 4.15 -5.40
C ASP A 153 -22.43 5.30 -4.48
N SER A 154 -21.49 6.15 -4.09
CA SER A 154 -21.75 7.40 -3.38
C SER A 154 -21.33 8.55 -4.28
N ASN A 155 -22.30 9.23 -4.91
CA ASN A 155 -22.10 10.35 -5.83
C ASN A 155 -21.11 10.06 -6.98
N GLY A 156 -21.14 8.85 -7.56
CA GLY A 156 -20.24 8.45 -8.65
C GLY A 156 -18.88 7.87 -8.22
N PHE A 157 -18.73 7.52 -6.93
CA PHE A 157 -17.58 6.83 -6.39
C PHE A 157 -17.97 5.45 -5.86
N ASP A 158 -17.20 4.42 -6.23
CA ASP A 158 -17.30 3.09 -5.60
C ASP A 158 -16.65 3.14 -4.21
N VAL A 159 -17.48 3.28 -3.17
CA VAL A 159 -17.06 3.38 -1.76
C VAL A 159 -17.45 2.11 -1.03
N LEU A 160 -16.57 1.57 -0.18
CA LEU A 160 -16.93 0.43 0.68
C LEU A 160 -18.12 0.80 1.57
N ALA A 161 -19.09 -0.09 1.74
CA ALA A 161 -20.26 0.16 2.61
C ALA A 161 -19.87 0.72 3.99
N SER A 162 -18.78 0.22 4.60
CA SER A 162 -18.25 0.70 5.89
C SER A 162 -17.74 2.15 5.89
N GLN A 163 -17.47 2.73 4.72
CA GLN A 163 -16.92 4.07 4.55
C GLN A 163 -17.94 5.07 4.00
N VAL A 164 -19.12 4.63 3.57
CA VAL A 164 -20.14 5.49 2.92
C VAL A 164 -20.54 6.67 3.81
N GLU A 165 -20.73 6.46 5.11
CA GLU A 165 -21.06 7.55 6.03
C GLU A 165 -19.95 8.60 6.14
N SER A 166 -18.69 8.15 6.16
CA SER A 166 -17.53 9.04 6.21
C SER A 166 -17.40 9.87 4.93
N VAL A 167 -17.59 9.22 3.77
CA VAL A 167 -17.54 9.90 2.47
C VAL A 167 -18.72 10.84 2.28
N ASN A 168 -19.93 10.45 2.70
CA ASN A 168 -21.11 11.31 2.69
C ASN A 168 -20.94 12.51 3.63
N SER A 169 -20.36 12.31 4.81
CA SER A 169 -20.01 13.39 5.74
C SER A 169 -19.01 14.36 5.11
N LEU A 170 -17.99 13.85 4.41
CA LEU A 170 -17.04 14.67 3.66
C LEU A 170 -17.72 15.48 2.55
N PHE A 171 -18.59 14.86 1.76
CA PHE A 171 -19.34 15.54 0.69
C PHE A 171 -20.34 16.55 1.26
N GLY A 172 -20.96 16.28 2.41
CA GLY A 172 -21.83 17.22 3.10
C GLY A 172 -21.08 18.43 3.65
N LYS A 173 -19.90 18.21 4.23
CA LYS A 173 -19.02 19.27 4.76
C LYS A 173 -18.38 20.10 3.64
N TYR A 174 -18.13 19.49 2.49
CA TYR A 174 -17.49 20.13 1.33
C TYR A 174 -18.25 19.80 0.02
N PRO A 175 -19.41 20.44 -0.24
CA PRO A 175 -20.26 20.13 -1.40
C PRO A 175 -19.57 20.31 -2.77
N CYS A 176 -18.56 21.19 -2.84
CA CYS A 176 -17.77 21.42 -4.04
C CYS A 176 -16.78 20.30 -4.38
N PHE A 177 -16.61 19.32 -3.48
CA PHE A 177 -15.68 18.21 -3.64
C PHE A 177 -16.26 17.16 -4.59
N ALA A 178 -17.50 16.72 -4.37
CA ALA A 178 -18.17 15.73 -5.22
C ALA A 178 -18.36 16.23 -6.68
N SER A 179 -18.74 17.50 -6.86
CA SER A 179 -19.00 18.05 -8.20
C SER A 179 -17.76 18.27 -9.07
N LYS A 180 -16.57 18.41 -8.45
CA LYS A 180 -15.30 18.59 -9.19
C LYS A 180 -14.60 17.27 -9.52
N LEU A 181 -14.89 16.21 -8.77
CA LEU A 181 -14.39 14.87 -9.03
C LEU A 181 -15.30 14.18 -10.07
N CYS A 182 -15.24 14.66 -11.31
CA CYS A 182 -15.98 14.03 -12.39
C CYS A 182 -15.29 12.71 -12.81
N PRO A 183 -15.97 11.57 -12.97
CA PRO A 183 -15.37 10.21 -13.04
C PRO A 183 -14.55 9.88 -14.30
N LYS A 184 -14.17 10.87 -15.12
CA LYS A 184 -13.58 10.61 -16.45
C LYS A 184 -12.12 10.17 -16.44
N THR A 185 -11.52 9.93 -15.27
CA THR A 185 -10.19 9.30 -15.14
C THR A 185 -10.25 8.15 -14.13
N PRO A 186 -10.28 6.88 -14.58
CA PRO A 186 -10.26 5.68 -13.72
C PRO A 186 -9.01 5.52 -12.83
N ARG A 187 -8.10 6.50 -12.86
CA ARG A 187 -6.79 6.46 -12.21
C ARG A 187 -6.74 7.17 -10.86
N LEU A 188 -7.79 7.91 -10.47
CA LEU A 188 -7.91 8.48 -9.12
C LEU A 188 -8.55 7.44 -8.19
N LYS A 189 -7.79 6.36 -7.94
CA LYS A 189 -8.22 5.22 -7.11
C LYS A 189 -8.27 5.62 -5.63
N LYS A 190 -9.29 5.09 -4.93
CA LYS A 190 -9.50 4.87 -3.47
C LYS A 190 -8.60 5.63 -2.47
N ASN A 191 -7.29 5.55 -2.63
CA ASN A 191 -6.27 6.15 -1.77
C ASN A 191 -6.39 7.67 -1.66
N VAL A 192 -6.68 8.40 -2.74
CA VAL A 192 -6.72 9.89 -2.67
C VAL A 192 -7.84 10.37 -1.75
N VAL A 193 -9.03 9.78 -1.84
CA VAL A 193 -10.16 10.15 -0.97
C VAL A 193 -9.88 9.72 0.47
N GLN A 194 -9.28 8.54 0.67
CA GLN A 194 -8.94 8.06 2.00
C GLN A 194 -7.87 8.94 2.68
N SER A 195 -6.74 9.20 2.02
CA SER A 195 -5.69 10.07 2.56
C SER A 195 -6.27 11.45 2.88
N LEU A 196 -7.03 12.05 1.96
CA LEU A 196 -7.66 13.36 2.19
C LEU A 196 -8.67 13.33 3.34
N ASN A 197 -9.45 12.26 3.49
CA ASN A 197 -10.41 12.12 4.58
C ASN A 197 -9.71 11.95 5.94
N GLU A 198 -8.65 11.15 6.02
CA GLU A 198 -7.84 10.99 7.23
C GLU A 198 -7.22 12.33 7.65
N ILE A 199 -6.69 13.09 6.69
CA ILE A 199 -6.10 14.42 6.93
C ILE A 199 -7.15 15.44 7.37
N LEU A 200 -8.34 15.42 6.77
CA LEU A 200 -9.41 16.39 7.07
C LEU A 200 -10.17 16.07 8.37
N CYS A 201 -10.12 14.82 8.83
CA CYS A 201 -10.76 14.38 10.06
C CYS A 201 -9.83 14.42 11.28
N LYS A 202 -8.51 14.24 11.13
CA LYS A 202 -7.55 14.31 12.24
C LYS A 202 -7.32 15.75 12.72
N SER A 203 -7.18 15.93 14.03
CA SER A 203 -6.78 17.23 14.59
C SER A 203 -5.32 17.54 14.21
N THR A 204 -4.93 18.81 14.16
CA THR A 204 -3.55 19.22 13.81
C THR A 204 -2.48 18.63 14.74
N LYS A 205 -2.87 18.15 15.93
CA LYS A 205 -1.96 17.57 16.93
C LYS A 205 -1.69 16.08 16.72
N GLU A 206 -2.46 15.41 15.86
CA GLU A 206 -2.36 13.95 15.63
C GLU A 206 -1.71 13.59 14.29
N LEU A 207 -1.36 14.58 13.47
CA LEU A 207 -0.76 14.33 12.15
C LEU A 207 0.73 14.07 12.30
N SER A 208 1.16 12.88 11.89
CA SER A 208 2.59 12.54 11.82
C SER A 208 3.28 13.31 10.68
N ASN A 209 4.61 13.38 10.72
CA ASN A 209 5.38 13.94 9.59
C ASN A 209 5.16 13.13 8.31
N GLY A 210 4.95 11.82 8.43
CA GLY A 210 4.57 10.94 7.33
C GLY A 210 3.21 11.29 6.75
N ASP A 211 2.20 11.50 7.60
CA ASP A 211 0.84 11.87 7.21
C ASP A 211 0.86 13.20 6.41
N LEU A 212 1.67 14.18 6.85
CA LEU A 212 1.85 15.44 6.12
C LEU A 212 2.55 15.25 4.77
N ALA A 213 3.60 14.43 4.69
CA ALA A 213 4.30 14.17 3.44
C ALA A 213 3.40 13.47 2.42
N GLU A 214 2.59 12.51 2.88
CA GLU A 214 1.59 11.83 2.07
C GLU A 214 0.50 12.80 1.63
N ALA A 215 0.03 13.69 2.50
CA ALA A 215 -0.92 14.76 2.18
C ALA A 215 -0.44 15.66 1.04
N TYR A 216 0.80 16.14 1.12
CA TYR A 216 1.39 16.98 0.08
C TYR A 216 1.59 16.21 -1.23
N SER A 217 1.93 14.92 -1.15
CA SER A 217 2.08 14.05 -2.32
C SER A 217 0.74 13.82 -3.01
N ALA A 218 -0.31 13.52 -2.26
CA ALA A 218 -1.68 13.38 -2.75
C ALA A 218 -2.19 14.70 -3.35
N LEU A 219 -1.98 15.83 -2.67
CA LEU A 219 -2.33 17.16 -3.18
C LEU A 219 -1.62 17.45 -4.52
N ARG A 220 -0.31 17.20 -4.60
CA ARG A 220 0.46 17.40 -5.84
C ARG A 220 -0.07 16.53 -6.97
N PHE A 221 -0.46 15.28 -6.67
CA PHE A 221 -1.02 14.36 -7.65
C PHE A 221 -2.35 14.89 -8.22
N VAL A 222 -3.29 15.30 -7.36
CA VAL A 222 -4.58 15.85 -7.83
C VAL A 222 -4.41 17.20 -8.51
N THR A 223 -3.50 18.06 -8.07
CA THR A 223 -3.23 19.33 -8.75
C THR A 223 -2.66 19.11 -10.15
N LYS A 224 -1.77 18.12 -10.33
CA LYS A 224 -1.28 17.72 -11.67
C LYS A 224 -2.41 17.17 -12.56
N ALA A 225 -3.42 16.52 -11.98
CA ALA A 225 -4.61 16.08 -12.70
C ALA A 225 -5.61 17.21 -13.02
N GLY A 226 -5.27 18.48 -12.71
CA GLY A 226 -6.07 19.66 -13.03
C GLY A 226 -6.99 20.12 -11.91
N PHE A 227 -6.95 19.49 -10.72
CA PHE A 227 -7.77 19.89 -9.58
C PHE A 227 -7.18 21.11 -8.89
N LYS A 228 -7.93 22.23 -8.88
CA LYS A 228 -7.59 23.43 -8.12
C LYS A 228 -8.09 23.31 -6.69
N LEU A 229 -7.18 23.05 -5.75
CA LEU A 229 -7.45 22.83 -4.32
C LEU A 229 -6.67 23.83 -3.43
N ASP A 230 -6.68 25.12 -3.81
CA ASP A 230 -5.93 26.17 -3.13
C ASP A 230 -6.24 26.27 -1.62
N TRP A 231 -7.48 25.99 -1.24
CA TRP A 231 -7.92 25.97 0.16
C TRP A 231 -7.21 24.87 0.97
N LEU A 232 -7.04 23.69 0.36
CA LEU A 232 -6.40 22.54 0.98
C LEU A 232 -4.88 22.76 1.04
N GLU A 233 -4.31 23.32 -0.03
CA GLU A 233 -2.89 23.72 -0.04
C GLU A 233 -2.60 24.73 1.07
N LYS A 234 -3.45 25.76 1.22
CA LYS A 234 -3.35 26.73 2.30
C LYS A 234 -3.46 26.05 3.66
N LYS A 235 -4.41 25.13 3.83
CA LYS A 235 -4.61 24.43 5.10
C LYS A 235 -3.42 23.54 5.46
N LEU A 236 -2.89 22.77 4.50
CA LEU A 236 -1.69 21.96 4.70
C LEU A 236 -0.47 22.82 5.03
N LYS A 237 -0.34 24.00 4.42
CA LYS A 237 0.72 24.97 4.74
C LYS A 237 0.61 25.50 6.16
N GLU A 238 -0.60 25.82 6.62
CA GLU A 238 -0.85 26.23 8.01
C GLU A 238 -0.51 25.10 8.99
N THR A 239 -1.01 23.89 8.73
CA THR A 239 -0.71 22.72 9.58
C THR A 239 0.78 22.40 9.63
N GLY A 240 1.46 22.43 8.49
CA GLY A 240 2.91 22.19 8.41
C GLY A 240 3.72 23.23 9.20
N LYS A 241 3.28 24.51 9.21
CA LYS A 241 3.90 25.54 10.06
C LYS A 241 3.72 25.26 11.55
N SER A 242 2.51 24.87 11.96
CA SER A 242 2.26 24.49 13.36
C SER A 242 3.12 23.29 13.79
N ARG A 243 3.24 22.27 12.94
CA ARG A 243 4.10 21.10 13.23
C ARG A 243 5.58 21.45 13.30
N LEU A 244 6.03 22.36 12.44
CA LEU A 244 7.41 22.87 12.47
C LEU A 244 7.71 23.60 13.78
N GLN A 245 6.78 24.42 14.28
CA GLN A 245 6.93 25.09 15.58
C GLN A 245 7.02 24.10 16.74
N GLU A 246 6.22 23.04 16.73
CA GLU A 246 6.26 21.98 17.74
C GLU A 246 7.61 21.25 17.72
N ILE A 247 8.12 20.88 16.54
CA ILE A 247 9.45 20.25 16.40
C ILE A 247 10.57 21.20 16.87
N GLU A 248 10.46 22.50 16.59
CA GLU A 248 11.43 23.49 17.07
C GLU A 248 11.43 23.61 18.60
N GLU A 249 10.27 23.45 19.25
CA GLU A 249 10.13 23.47 20.71
C GLU A 249 10.71 22.19 21.33
N ASP A 250 10.37 21.02 20.78
CA ASP A 250 10.95 19.73 21.17
C ASP A 250 12.49 19.73 21.04
N LEU A 251 13.02 20.32 19.95
CA LEU A 251 14.45 20.43 19.72
C LEU A 251 15.14 21.33 20.75
N LYS A 252 14.47 22.38 21.23
CA LYS A 252 15.00 23.23 22.33
C LYS A 252 15.06 22.45 23.64
N ASP A 253 14.01 21.71 23.99
CA ASP A 253 13.99 20.86 25.19
C ASP A 253 15.08 19.78 25.13
N LEU A 254 15.24 19.13 23.97
CA LEU A 254 16.27 18.12 23.77
C LEU A 254 17.69 18.70 23.90
N LYS A 255 17.93 19.92 23.41
CA LYS A 255 19.23 20.60 23.58
C LYS A 255 19.57 20.88 25.04
N VAL A 256 18.59 21.25 25.86
CA VAL A 256 18.78 21.42 27.31
C VAL A 256 19.17 20.09 27.95
N LYS A 257 18.44 19.02 27.64
CA LYS A 257 18.76 17.66 28.12
C LYS A 257 20.15 17.18 27.71
N CYS A 258 20.57 17.46 26.47
CA CYS A 258 21.93 17.15 26.02
C CYS A 258 22.99 17.91 26.84
N ALA A 259 22.79 19.20 27.10
CA ALA A 259 23.71 20.00 27.90
C ALA A 259 23.81 19.48 29.35
N ASP A 260 22.69 19.07 29.96
CA ASP A 260 22.69 18.47 31.30
C ASP A 260 23.45 17.13 31.32
N MET A 261 23.29 16.30 30.28
CA MET A 261 24.02 15.04 30.14
C MET A 261 25.53 15.27 29.92
N ASP A 262 25.91 16.26 29.10
CA ASP A 262 27.30 16.63 28.88
C ASP A 262 27.96 17.13 30.18
N ALA A 263 27.24 17.96 30.97
CA ALA A 263 27.72 18.42 32.27
C ALA A 263 27.91 17.27 33.27
N LEU A 264 27.02 16.27 33.26
CA LEU A 264 27.16 15.04 34.05
C LEU A 264 28.37 14.21 33.60
N LEU A 265 28.60 14.09 32.29
CA LEU A 265 29.76 13.36 31.74
C LEU A 265 31.09 14.01 32.14
N GLU A 266 31.17 15.34 32.10
CA GLU A 266 32.37 16.08 32.54
C GLU A 266 32.57 16.00 34.05
N PHE A 267 31.50 15.95 34.85
CA PHE A 267 31.62 15.74 36.30
C PHE A 267 32.13 14.34 36.68
N LEU A 268 31.85 13.33 35.86
CA LEU A 268 32.24 11.94 36.11
C LEU A 268 33.65 11.59 35.60
N ARG A 269 34.29 12.46 34.82
CA ARG A 269 35.67 12.31 34.32
C ARG A 269 36.69 12.85 35.32
#